data_AF-A0A9D7HJ84-F1
#
_entry.id   AF-A0A9D7HJ84-F1
#
_cell.length_a   1.000
_cell.length_b   1.000
_cell.length_c   1.000
_cell.angle_alpha   90.00
_cell.angle_beta   90.00
_cell.angle_gamma   90.00
#
_symmetry.space_group_name_H-M   'P 1'
#
loop_
_entity.id
_entity.type
_entity.pdbx_description
1 polymer ?
#
loop_
_entity_poly.entity_id
_entity_poly.type
_entity_poly.pdbx_seq_one_letter_code
_entity_poly.pdbx_strand_id
1 'polypeptide(L)'
;MLVTYGYGFGDDHVNRVIRDMLTIPSTHVVIISYDNPGKRVESFCDKVGHKAQISLLIGSHFGEFQSLVVNYLPKPAIDLISSRKTELLQRRGDELLSTPDDATVKQGAGVGGNTNANTN
;
A
#
# COMPACT_ATOMS: atom_id res chain seq x y z
N MET A 1 21.74 -1.08 7.93
CA MET A 1 20.59 -0.37 8.51
C MET A 1 19.61 -1.42 9.03
N LEU A 2 19.09 -1.23 10.23
CA LEU A 2 18.10 -2.11 10.87
C LEU A 2 16.84 -1.28 11.18
N VAL A 3 15.66 -1.85 10.95
CA VAL A 3 14.39 -1.23 11.35
C VAL A 3 13.67 -2.20 12.29
N THR A 4 13.21 -1.69 13.42
CA THR A 4 12.41 -2.44 14.38
C THR A 4 11.03 -1.79 14.48
N TYR A 5 9.98 -2.61 14.43
CA TYR A 5 8.61 -2.16 14.51
C TYR A 5 7.86 -3.02 15.53
N GLY A 6 7.24 -2.39 16.52
CA GLY A 6 6.51 -3.11 17.57
C GLY A 6 7.39 -3.95 18.51
N TYR A 7 8.71 -3.76 18.48
CA TYR A 7 9.64 -4.48 19.34
C TYR A 7 9.78 -3.76 20.70
N GLY A 8 9.49 -4.48 21.78
CA GLY A 8 9.45 -3.91 23.14
C GLY A 8 10.78 -3.88 23.90
N PHE A 9 11.90 -4.33 23.29
CA PHE A 9 13.24 -4.39 23.92
C PHE A 9 13.31 -5.19 25.23
N GLY A 10 12.42 -6.17 25.40
CA GLY A 10 12.42 -7.09 26.55
C GLY A 10 13.36 -8.30 26.40
N ASP A 11 13.90 -8.54 25.21
CA ASP A 11 14.80 -9.67 24.95
C ASP A 11 16.27 -9.21 24.98
N ASP A 12 17.02 -9.69 25.98
CA ASP A 12 18.42 -9.33 26.16
C ASP A 12 19.35 -9.88 25.08
N HIS A 13 19.03 -11.02 24.45
CA HIS A 13 19.82 -11.60 23.37
C HIS A 13 19.69 -10.77 22.10
N VAL A 14 18.46 -10.43 21.71
CA VAL A 14 18.22 -9.55 20.57
C VAL A 14 18.84 -8.18 20.82
N ASN A 15 18.67 -7.62 22.02
CA ASN A 15 19.30 -6.34 22.41
C ASN A 15 20.83 -6.41 22.37
N ARG A 16 21.45 -7.56 22.68
CA ARG A 16 22.90 -7.75 22.55
C ARG A 16 23.32 -7.72 21.09
N VAL A 17 22.62 -8.43 20.21
CA VAL A 17 22.90 -8.43 18.77
C VAL A 17 22.78 -7.02 18.19
N ILE A 18 21.74 -6.26 18.55
CA ILE A 18 21.58 -4.88 18.07
C ILE A 18 22.72 -3.97 18.58
N ARG A 19 23.14 -4.15 19.84
CA ARG A 19 24.31 -3.43 20.40
C ARG A 19 25.59 -3.75 19.65
N ASP A 20 25.83 -5.02 19.35
CA ASP A 20 27.00 -5.45 18.60
C ASP A 20 26.97 -4.86 17.18
N MET A 21 25.81 -4.81 16.52
CA MET A 21 25.67 -4.15 15.21
C MET A 21 25.98 -2.65 15.24
N LEU A 22 25.62 -1.96 16.34
CA LEU A 22 25.84 -0.53 16.51
C LEU A 22 27.32 -0.16 16.73
N THR A 23 28.20 -1.13 17.01
CA THR A 23 29.66 -0.90 17.06
C THR A 23 30.25 -0.53 15.70
N ILE A 24 29.58 -0.91 14.60
CA ILE A 24 29.95 -0.50 13.26
C ILE A 24 29.40 0.91 13.01
N PRO A 25 30.23 1.94 12.79
CA PRO A 25 29.77 3.34 12.70
C PRO A 25 28.78 3.62 11.56
N SER A 26 28.78 2.81 10.51
CA SER A 26 27.84 2.93 9.39
C SER A 26 26.47 2.34 9.68
N THR A 27 26.32 1.54 10.74
CA THR A 27 25.03 0.97 11.13
C THR A 27 24.14 2.04 11.72
N HIS A 28 22.96 2.18 11.13
CA HIS A 28 21.87 2.99 11.67
C HIS A 28 20.70 2.08 12.04
N VAL A 29 20.12 2.28 13.22
CA VAL A 29 18.95 1.55 13.72
C VAL A 29 17.78 2.53 13.82
N VAL A 30 16.67 2.18 13.18
CA VAL A 30 15.40 2.90 13.31
C VAL A 30 14.48 2.08 14.20
N ILE A 31 13.96 2.71 15.25
CA ILE A 31 13.08 2.10 16.23
C ILE A 31 11.71 2.76 16.13
N ILE A 32 10.69 1.97 15.79
CA ILE A 32 9.30 2.40 15.69
C ILE A 32 8.49 1.64 16.75
N SER A 33 7.92 2.38 17.70
CA SER A 33 7.10 1.80 18.77
C SER A 33 5.80 2.58 18.97
N TYR A 34 4.74 1.87 19.34
CA TYR A 34 3.46 2.49 19.69
C TYR A 34 3.53 3.25 21.03
N ASP A 35 4.18 2.64 22.01
CA ASP A 35 4.36 3.17 23.36
C ASP A 35 5.73 2.73 23.92
N ASN A 36 6.14 3.29 25.05
CA ASN A 36 7.37 2.94 25.76
C ASN A 36 7.06 2.42 27.18
N PRO A 37 6.35 1.27 27.30
CA PRO A 37 5.97 0.73 28.60
C PRO A 37 7.23 0.41 29.43
N GLY A 38 7.37 1.09 30.57
CA GLY A 38 8.49 0.89 31.49
C GLY A 38 9.83 1.45 31.00
N LYS A 39 9.82 2.42 30.06
CA LYS A 39 11.03 3.11 29.57
C LYS A 39 12.12 2.18 29.01
N ARG A 40 11.75 1.01 28.52
CA ARG A 40 12.71 -0.01 28.05
C ARG A 40 13.49 0.45 26.83
N VAL A 41 12.81 1.13 25.90
CA VAL A 41 13.45 1.65 24.67
C VAL A 41 14.42 2.76 25.02
N GLU A 42 14.02 3.68 25.90
CA GLU A 42 14.90 4.74 26.43
C GLU A 42 16.13 4.15 27.13
N SER A 43 15.93 3.17 28.04
CA SER A 43 17.02 2.49 28.74
C SER A 43 17.97 1.78 27.78
N PHE A 44 17.46 1.17 26.71
CA PHE A 44 18.28 0.59 25.67
C PHE A 44 19.13 1.67 24.98
N CYS A 45 18.51 2.75 24.49
CA CYS A 45 19.21 3.85 23.81
C CYS A 45 20.31 4.46 24.69
N ASP A 46 20.04 4.67 25.97
CA ASP A 46 21.02 5.22 26.92
C ASP A 46 22.16 4.23 27.20
N LYS A 47 21.87 2.92 27.29
CA LYS A 47 22.90 1.87 27.44
C LYS A 47 23.81 1.74 26.23
N VAL A 48 23.28 1.92 25.02
CA VAL A 48 24.10 1.78 23.81
C VAL A 48 24.99 3.02 23.60
N GLY A 49 24.55 4.22 23.98
CA GLY A 49 25.36 5.45 23.94
C GLY A 49 25.59 6.04 22.53
N HIS A 50 25.35 5.27 21.46
CA HIS A 50 25.53 5.68 20.07
C HIS A 50 24.32 6.46 19.53
N LYS A 51 23.95 7.57 20.18
CA LYS A 51 22.71 8.32 19.88
C LYS A 51 22.62 8.81 18.42
N ALA A 52 23.75 9.13 17.79
CA ALA A 52 23.79 9.56 16.39
C ALA A 52 23.37 8.44 15.39
N GLN A 53 23.47 7.17 15.80
CA GLN A 53 23.15 6.01 14.96
C GLN A 53 21.74 5.48 15.21
N ILE A 54 20.96 6.12 16.09
CA ILE A 54 19.63 5.66 16.50
C ILE A 54 18.58 6.72 16.14
N SER A 55 17.59 6.31 15.36
CA SER A 55 16.38 7.10 15.11
C SER A 55 15.22 6.49 15.87
N LEU A 56 14.60 7.26 16.77
CA LEU A 56 13.51 6.78 17.62
C LEU A 56 12.20 7.48 17.24
N LEU A 57 11.19 6.69 16.84
CA LEU A 57 9.84 7.12 16.53
C LEU A 57 8.90 6.41 17.52
N ILE A 58 8.32 7.18 18.46
CA ILE A 58 7.34 6.68 19.42
C ILE A 58 6.05 7.46 19.29
N GLY A 59 4.93 6.76 19.24
CA GLY A 59 3.60 7.36 19.34
C GLY A 59 2.53 6.52 18.67
N SER A 60 1.27 6.76 19.04
CA SER A 60 0.12 6.01 18.53
C SER A 60 -0.01 6.04 17.00
N HIS A 61 0.27 7.20 16.38
CA HIS A 61 0.22 7.37 14.92
C HIS A 61 1.36 6.66 14.17
N PHE A 62 2.49 6.39 14.83
CA PHE A 62 3.61 5.61 14.26
C PHE A 62 3.49 4.13 14.60
N GLY A 63 2.85 3.81 15.71
CA GLY A 63 2.65 2.45 16.17
C GLY A 63 1.50 1.73 15.48
N GLU A 64 0.61 2.44 14.78
CA GLU A 64 -0.38 1.80 13.90
C GLU A 64 0.19 1.57 12.50
N PHE A 65 0.27 0.31 12.07
CA PHE A 65 0.94 -0.07 10.83
C PHE A 65 0.26 0.56 9.60
N GLN A 66 -1.07 0.61 9.59
CA GLN A 66 -1.82 1.16 8.46
C GLN A 66 -1.56 2.65 8.30
N SER A 67 -1.62 3.42 9.38
CA SER A 67 -1.27 4.85 9.38
C SER A 67 0.18 5.10 8.98
N LEU A 68 1.12 4.28 9.44
CA LEU A 68 2.53 4.36 9.06
C LEU A 68 2.71 4.17 7.54
N VAL A 69 2.11 3.12 6.99
CA VAL A 69 2.26 2.78 5.57
C VAL A 69 1.57 3.81 4.66
N VAL A 70 0.37 4.24 5.01
CA VAL A 70 -0.43 5.13 4.15
C VAL A 70 0.11 6.56 4.16
N ASN A 71 0.56 7.06 5.32
CA ASN A 71 0.87 8.48 5.48
C ASN A 71 2.37 8.80 5.48
N TYR A 72 3.23 7.85 5.85
CA TYR A 72 4.67 8.13 6.04
C TYR A 72 5.57 7.40 5.04
N LEU A 73 5.10 6.34 4.40
CA LEU A 73 5.87 5.67 3.37
C LEU A 73 5.57 6.27 1.99
N PRO A 74 6.60 6.47 1.15
CA PRO A 74 6.39 6.92 -0.22
C PRO A 74 5.54 5.89 -0.96
N LYS A 75 4.66 6.36 -1.86
CA LYS A 75 3.99 5.47 -2.80
C LYS A 75 5.05 4.65 -3.54
N PRO A 76 4.89 3.32 -3.64
CA PRO A 76 5.85 2.50 -4.34
C PRO A 76 5.99 3.03 -5.78
N ALA A 77 7.23 3.16 -6.24
CA ALA A 77 7.53 3.70 -7.57
C ALA A 77 6.90 2.85 -8.70
N ILE A 78 6.57 1.59 -8.42
CA ILE A 78 5.89 0.69 -9.35
C ILE A 78 4.69 0.06 -8.63
N ASP A 79 3.49 0.42 -9.07
CA ASP A 79 2.26 -0.22 -8.62
C ASP A 79 1.83 -1.30 -9.63
N LEU A 80 2.50 -2.46 -9.56
CA LEU A 80 2.23 -3.62 -10.42
C LEU A 80 0.80 -4.14 -10.28
N ILE A 81 0.19 -3.97 -9.10
CA ILE A 81 -1.17 -4.44 -8.82
C ILE A 81 -2.17 -3.52 -9.51
N SER A 82 -2.03 -2.21 -9.36
CA SER A 82 -2.87 -1.26 -10.09
C SER A 82 -2.65 -1.34 -11.60
N SER A 83 -1.42 -1.53 -12.06
CA SER A 83 -1.13 -1.75 -13.49
C SER A 83 -1.84 -3.00 -14.04
N ARG A 84 -1.72 -4.16 -13.37
CA ARG A 84 -2.45 -5.38 -13.75
C ARG A 84 -3.97 -5.22 -13.65
N LYS A 85 -4.48 -4.49 -12.67
CA LYS A 85 -5.92 -4.19 -12.55
C LYS A 85 -6.41 -3.41 -13.76
N THR A 86 -5.69 -2.37 -14.17
CA THR A 86 -6.02 -1.57 -15.36
C THR A 86 -5.98 -2.43 -16.62
N GLU A 87 -4.96 -3.28 -16.77
CA GLU A 87 -4.87 -4.22 -17.89
C GLU A 87 -6.06 -5.21 -17.93
N LEU A 88 -6.42 -5.80 -16.78
CA LEU A 88 -7.58 -6.70 -16.68
C LEU A 88 -8.90 -5.97 -16.98
N LEU A 89 -9.03 -4.70 -16.59
CA LEU A 89 -10.20 -3.89 -16.91
C LEU A 89 -10.25 -3.54 -18.40
N GLN A 90 -9.12 -3.23 -19.04
CA GLN A 90 -9.05 -3.02 -20.50
C GLN A 90 -9.47 -4.28 -21.25
N ARG A 91 -8.92 -5.45 -20.90
CA ARG A 91 -9.30 -6.73 -21.53
C ARG A 91 -10.79 -7.06 -21.41
N ARG A 92 -11.44 -6.67 -20.30
CA ARG A 92 -12.89 -6.84 -20.10
C ARG A 92 -13.72 -5.75 -20.81
N GLY A 93 -13.18 -4.55 -20.95
CA GLY A 93 -13.81 -3.45 -21.70
C GLY A 93 -13.80 -3.68 -23.20
N ASP A 94 -12.74 -4.29 -23.73
CA ASP A 94 -12.62 -4.65 -25.14
C ASP A 94 -13.61 -5.77 -25.56
N GLU A 95 -13.99 -6.66 -24.64
CA GLU A 95 -15.07 -7.65 -24.87
C GLU A 95 -16.46 -7.01 -25.05
N LEU A 96 -16.71 -5.81 -24.49
CA LEU A 96 -18.00 -5.12 -24.64
C LEU A 96 -18.16 -4.35 -25.96
N LEU A 97 -17.09 -4.22 -26.75
CA LEU A 97 -17.07 -3.54 -28.06
C LEU A 97 -16.90 -4.49 -29.25
N SER A 98 -17.01 -5.80 -29.03
CA SER A 98 -16.98 -6.82 -30.08
C SER A 98 -18.29 -7.62 -30.14
N THR A 99 -19.43 -6.94 -30.14
CA THR A 99 -20.58 -7.45 -30.90
C THR A 99 -20.36 -7.10 -32.37
N PRO A 100 -20.21 -8.10 -33.26
CA PRO A 100 -20.14 -7.84 -34.69
C PRO A 100 -21.52 -7.35 -35.14
N ASP A 101 -21.60 -6.09 -35.54
CA ASP A 101 -22.64 -5.57 -36.42
C ASP A 101 -22.44 -6.23 -37.80
N ASP A 102 -22.88 -7.48 -37.93
CA ASP A 102 -22.93 -8.19 -39.21
C ASP A 102 -24.33 -8.79 -39.41
N ALA A 103 -25.26 -7.90 -39.72
CA ALA A 103 -26.54 -8.26 -40.31
C ALA A 103 -27.02 -7.15 -41.27
N THR A 104 -26.26 -6.91 -42.35
CA THR A 104 -26.81 -6.25 -43.54
C THR A 104 -27.24 -7.33 -44.55
N VAL A 105 -28.45 -7.16 -45.07
CA VAL A 105 -29.05 -7.72 -46.29
C VAL A 105 -29.92 -8.99 -46.11
N LYS A 106 -31.25 -8.77 -46.13
CA LYS A 106 -32.12 -9.22 -47.25
C LYS A 106 -33.43 -8.44 -47.31
N GLN A 107 -33.63 -7.77 -48.44
CA GLN A 107 -34.87 -7.17 -48.91
C GLN A 107 -35.99 -8.22 -49.04
N GLY A 108 -37.24 -7.81 -48.78
CA GLY A 108 -38.42 -8.62 -49.09
C GLY A 108 -39.76 -8.02 -48.65
N ALA A 109 -40.37 -7.26 -49.57
CA ALA A 109 -41.81 -7.16 -49.89
C ALA A 109 -42.90 -7.02 -48.79
N GLY A 110 -43.82 -6.05 -48.97
CA GLY A 110 -45.24 -6.27 -48.68
C GLY A 110 -46.04 -5.18 -47.95
N VAL A 111 -46.50 -4.17 -48.70
CA VAL A 111 -47.88 -3.61 -48.73
C VAL A 111 -48.66 -3.33 -47.43
N GLY A 112 -49.03 -2.05 -47.25
CA GLY A 112 -50.43 -1.68 -46.95
C GLY A 112 -50.73 -0.94 -45.64
N GLY A 113 -51.37 0.24 -45.77
CA GLY A 113 -52.28 0.77 -44.74
C GLY A 113 -51.94 2.13 -44.14
N ASN A 114 -52.23 3.21 -44.86
CA ASN A 114 -52.38 4.55 -44.28
C ASN A 114 -53.85 4.74 -43.84
N THR A 115 -54.09 4.92 -42.54
CA THR A 115 -55.30 5.60 -42.05
C THR A 115 -55.06 6.35 -40.74
N ASN A 116 -55.38 7.64 -40.80
CA ASN A 116 -56.05 8.47 -39.80
C ASN A 116 -55.27 9.10 -38.64
N ALA A 117 -55.09 10.42 -38.80
CA ALA A 117 -55.74 11.48 -38.02
C ALA A 117 -55.85 11.28 -36.50
N ASN A 118 -55.12 12.12 -35.75
CA ASN A 118 -55.75 12.92 -34.70
C ASN A 118 -54.92 14.16 -34.37
N THR A 119 -55.64 15.27 -34.25
CA THR A 119 -55.28 16.60 -33.82
C THR A 119 -54.84 16.65 -32.35
N ASN A 120 -53.87 17.52 -32.05
CA ASN A 120 -53.86 18.29 -30.82
C ASN A 120 -53.32 19.69 -31.13
#